data_AF-A0A9E0GAX2-F1
#
_entry.id   AF-A0A9E0GAX2-F1
#
_cell.length_a   1.000
_cell.length_b   1.000
_cell.length_c   1.000
_cell.angle_alpha   90.00
_cell.angle_beta   90.00
_cell.angle_gamma   90.00
#
_symmetry.space_group_name_H-M   'P 1'
#
loop_
_entity.id
_entity.type
_entity.pdbx_description
1 polymer ?
#
loop_
_entity_poly.entity_id
_entity_poly.type
_entity_poly.pdbx_seq_one_letter_code
_entity_poly.pdbx_strand_id
1 'polypeptide(L)'
;MMTIREAVKWGAKRLRDNNVDNADHDSFELLSAINGMTRTFYLVNGDSMLSEENFLLYEEYIDKRAAHVPLQHILGKAYFYGYEFEVNEDVLIPRPDTEVLV
;
A
#
# COMPACT_ATOMS: atom_id res chain seq x y z
N MET A 1 -0.86 -19.70 -8.12
CA MET A 1 0.24 -19.56 -7.14
C MET A 1 1.28 -18.65 -7.77
N MET A 2 1.48 -17.44 -7.23
CA MET A 2 2.34 -16.40 -7.80
C MET A 2 3.44 -16.01 -6.82
N THR A 3 4.53 -15.46 -7.34
CA THR A 3 5.63 -14.93 -6.53
C THR A 3 5.33 -13.52 -6.00
N ILE A 4 6.05 -13.08 -4.96
CA ILE A 4 5.93 -11.73 -4.41
C ILE A 4 6.16 -10.67 -5.52
N ARG A 5 7.16 -10.88 -6.37
CA ARG A 5 7.48 -9.98 -7.49
C ARG A 5 6.37 -9.93 -8.53
N GLU A 6 5.76 -11.06 -8.85
CA GLU A 6 4.62 -11.12 -9.76
C GLU A 6 3.40 -10.41 -9.18
N ALA A 7 3.13 -10.59 -7.88
CA ALA A 7 2.03 -9.90 -7.19
C ALA A 7 2.19 -8.37 -7.20
N VAL A 8 3.40 -7.86 -6.93
CA VAL A 8 3.69 -6.41 -7.03
C VAL A 8 3.51 -5.93 -8.48
N LYS A 9 4.03 -6.65 -9.47
CA LYS A 9 3.85 -6.26 -10.88
C LYS A 9 2.39 -6.26 -11.31
N TRP A 10 1.61 -7.24 -10.84
CA TRP A 10 0.18 -7.35 -11.11
C TRP A 10 -0.59 -6.17 -10.49
N GLY A 11 -0.34 -5.86 -9.23
CA GLY A 11 -1.01 -4.75 -8.53
C GLY A 11 -0.66 -3.41 -9.15
N ALA A 12 0.63 -3.15 -9.40
CA ALA A 12 1.08 -1.94 -10.08
C ALA A 12 0.44 -1.77 -11.46
N LYS A 13 0.26 -2.86 -12.22
CA LYS A 13 -0.45 -2.81 -13.49
C LYS A 13 -1.93 -2.41 -13.29
N ARG A 14 -2.64 -3.05 -12.36
CA ARG A 14 -4.05 -2.75 -12.07
C ARG A 14 -4.25 -1.31 -11.62
N LEU A 15 -3.34 -0.77 -10.82
CA LEU A 15 -3.34 0.63 -10.39
C LEU A 15 -3.06 1.59 -11.55
N ARG A 16 -2.11 1.28 -12.42
CA ARG A 16 -1.84 2.07 -13.64
C ARG A 16 -3.05 2.09 -14.58
N ASP A 17 -3.70 0.95 -14.77
CA ASP A 17 -4.90 0.82 -15.61
C ASP A 17 -6.08 1.67 -15.05
N ASN A 18 -6.04 2.02 -13.76
CA ASN A 18 -7.01 2.90 -13.10
C ASN A 18 -6.50 4.34 -12.86
N ASN A 19 -5.41 4.77 -13.53
CA ASN A 19 -4.86 6.13 -13.44
C ASN A 19 -4.33 6.54 -12.05
N VAL A 20 -3.79 5.59 -11.28
CA VAL A 20 -3.08 5.92 -10.03
C VAL A 20 -1.63 6.28 -10.34
N ASP A 21 -1.22 7.53 -10.07
CA ASP A 21 0.10 8.06 -10.43
C ASP A 21 1.29 7.29 -9.82
N ASN A 22 1.19 6.91 -8.54
CA ASN A 22 2.26 6.23 -7.78
C ASN A 22 2.08 4.70 -7.74
N ALA A 23 1.50 4.11 -8.78
CA ALA A 23 1.08 2.70 -8.81
C ALA A 23 2.15 1.68 -8.37
N ASP A 24 3.40 1.80 -8.82
CA ASP A 24 4.47 0.87 -8.44
C ASP A 24 4.86 0.98 -6.95
N HIS A 25 4.83 2.20 -6.40
CA HIS A 25 5.09 2.42 -4.98
C HIS A 25 3.93 1.93 -4.13
N ASP A 26 2.70 2.35 -4.44
CA ASP A 26 1.50 1.97 -3.71
C ASP A 26 1.33 0.44 -3.69
N SER A 27 1.54 -0.21 -4.84
CA SER A 27 1.48 -1.67 -4.94
C SER A 27 2.48 -2.38 -4.02
N PHE A 28 3.72 -1.87 -3.92
CA PHE A 28 4.71 -2.42 -3.03
C PHE A 28 4.35 -2.19 -1.55
N GLU A 29 3.96 -0.96 -1.18
CA GLU A 29 3.59 -0.62 0.20
C GLU A 29 2.40 -1.42 0.71
N LEU A 30 1.37 -1.62 -0.13
CA LEU A 30 0.20 -2.42 0.21
C LEU A 30 0.56 -3.88 0.49
N LEU A 31 1.40 -4.51 -0.35
CA LEU A 31 1.84 -5.89 -0.11
C LEU A 31 2.77 -5.97 1.11
N SER A 32 3.60 -4.94 1.30
CA SER A 32 4.54 -4.82 2.39
C SER A 32 3.86 -4.75 3.75
N ALA A 33 2.75 -4.02 3.83
CA ALA A 33 1.97 -3.92 5.05
C ALA A 33 1.33 -5.24 5.49
N ILE A 34 1.02 -6.14 4.55
CA ILE A 34 0.38 -7.43 4.83
C ILE A 34 1.37 -8.42 5.45
N ASN A 35 2.58 -8.52 4.89
CA ASN A 35 3.55 -9.54 5.28
C ASN A 35 4.72 -8.98 6.11
N GLY A 36 4.74 -7.67 6.39
CA GLY A 36 5.79 -6.99 7.13
C GLY A 36 7.15 -6.99 6.43
N MET A 37 7.19 -7.17 5.10
CA MET A 37 8.46 -7.27 4.38
C MET A 37 9.13 -5.92 4.21
N THR A 38 10.46 -5.89 4.30
CA THR A 38 11.22 -4.69 3.96
C THR A 38 11.58 -4.68 2.48
N ARG A 39 11.98 -3.51 1.95
CA ARG A 39 12.50 -3.40 0.59
C ARG A 39 13.72 -4.30 0.34
N THR A 40 14.59 -4.44 1.34
CA THR A 40 15.73 -5.37 1.30
C THR A 40 15.25 -6.81 1.18
N PHE A 41 14.24 -7.20 1.97
CA PHE A 41 13.66 -8.55 1.88
C PHE A 41 13.09 -8.82 0.48
N TYR A 42 12.35 -7.87 -0.08
CA TYR A 42 11.78 -7.97 -1.42
C TYR A 42 12.84 -8.13 -2.52
N LEU A 43 13.98 -7.45 -2.41
CA LEU A 43 15.07 -7.59 -3.38
C LEU A 43 15.68 -9.00 -3.37
N VAL A 44 15.82 -9.60 -2.18
CA VAL A 44 16.43 -10.92 -2.00
C VAL A 44 15.44 -12.07 -2.24
N ASN A 45 14.19 -11.90 -1.80
CA ASN A 45 13.16 -12.95 -1.75
C ASN A 45 11.99 -12.69 -2.70
N GLY A 46 12.14 -11.80 -3.69
CA GLY A 46 11.04 -11.44 -4.60
C GLY A 46 10.48 -12.63 -5.39
N ASP A 47 11.28 -13.68 -5.58
CA ASP A 47 10.87 -14.88 -6.31
C ASP A 47 10.27 -15.96 -5.38
N SER A 48 10.14 -15.67 -4.09
CA SER A 48 9.42 -16.53 -3.13
C SER A 48 7.92 -16.52 -3.39
N MET A 49 7.27 -17.64 -3.09
CA MET A 49 5.83 -17.82 -3.27
C MET A 49 5.04 -16.97 -2.27
N LEU A 50 4.01 -16.29 -2.78
CA LEU A 50 3.02 -15.62 -1.95
C LEU A 50 1.90 -16.62 -1.59
N SER A 51 1.49 -16.62 -0.32
CA SER A 51 0.34 -17.42 0.11
C SER A 51 -0.95 -16.89 -0.51
N GLU A 52 -1.92 -17.78 -0.73
CA GLU A 52 -3.22 -17.42 -1.28
C GLU A 52 -3.99 -16.44 -0.39
N GLU A 53 -3.94 -16.64 0.93
CA GLU A 53 -4.54 -15.73 1.91
C GLU A 53 -3.97 -14.30 1.82
N ASN A 54 -2.64 -14.16 1.74
CA ASN A 54 -2.00 -12.85 1.60
C ASN A 54 -2.32 -12.22 0.25
N PHE A 55 -2.46 -13.01 -0.82
CA PHE A 55 -2.84 -12.50 -2.12
C PHE A 55 -4.28 -11.97 -2.14
N LEU A 56 -5.23 -12.67 -1.50
CA LEU A 56 -6.63 -12.22 -1.42
C LEU A 56 -6.76 -10.90 -0.66
N LEU A 57 -6.08 -10.77 0.48
CA LEU A 57 -6.07 -9.50 1.22
C LEU A 57 -5.40 -8.37 0.41
N TYR A 58 -4.32 -8.70 -0.30
CA TYR A 58 -3.65 -7.76 -1.18
C TYR A 58 -4.51 -7.31 -2.36
N GLU A 59 -5.29 -8.22 -2.96
CA GLU A 59 -6.25 -7.88 -4.00
C GLU A 59 -7.31 -6.89 -3.50
N GLU A 60 -7.84 -7.09 -2.28
CA GLU A 60 -8.78 -6.14 -1.66
C GLU A 60 -8.16 -4.74 -1.50
N TYR A 61 -6.89 -4.69 -1.07
CA TYR A 61 -6.17 -3.43 -0.90
C TYR A 61 -5.94 -2.72 -2.24
N ILE A 62 -5.58 -3.47 -3.29
CA ILE A 62 -5.41 -2.94 -4.64
C ILE A 62 -6.74 -2.42 -5.19
N ASP A 63 -7.85 -3.10 -4.94
CA ASP A 63 -9.16 -2.66 -5.39
C ASP A 63 -9.62 -1.36 -4.71
N LYS A 64 -9.40 -1.24 -3.39
CA LYS A 64 -9.62 0.04 -2.68
C LYS A 64 -8.75 1.15 -3.26
N ARG A 65 -7.47 0.86 -3.52
CA ARG A 65 -6.54 1.87 -4.07
C ARG A 65 -6.89 2.26 -5.50
N ALA A 66 -7.33 1.32 -6.33
CA ALA A 66 -7.83 1.56 -7.69
C ALA A 66 -9.11 2.42 -7.67
N ALA A 67 -9.96 2.26 -6.65
CA ALA A 67 -11.07 3.17 -6.37
C ALA A 67 -10.64 4.54 -5.79
N HIS A 68 -9.35 4.86 -5.87
CA HIS A 68 -8.72 6.11 -5.43
C HIS A 68 -8.79 6.36 -3.92
N VAL A 69 -9.10 5.35 -3.10
CA VAL A 69 -9.00 5.45 -1.63
C VAL A 69 -7.53 5.73 -1.25
N PRO A 70 -7.23 6.80 -0.50
CA PRO A 70 -5.86 7.13 -0.10
C PRO A 70 -5.14 5.94 0.56
N LEU A 71 -3.87 5.73 0.19
CA LEU A 71 -3.04 4.62 0.68
C LEU A 71 -3.07 4.49 2.22
N GLN A 72 -2.97 5.62 2.92
CA GLN A 72 -2.98 5.68 4.39
C GLN A 72 -4.29 5.14 5.01
N HIS A 73 -5.44 5.40 4.38
CA HIS A 73 -6.72 4.85 4.85
C HIS A 73 -6.80 3.34 4.65
N ILE A 74 -6.22 2.81 3.58
CA ILE A 74 -6.19 1.36 3.31
C ILE A 74 -5.29 0.65 4.31
N LEU A 75 -4.15 1.27 4.62
CA LEU A 75 -3.17 0.73 5.56
C LEU A 75 -3.58 0.91 7.03
N GLY A 76 -4.60 1.72 7.31
CA GLY A 76 -4.98 2.10 8.68
C GLY A 76 -3.87 2.84 9.43
N LYS A 77 -2.90 3.41 8.70
CA LYS A 77 -1.71 4.08 9.25
C LYS A 77 -1.48 5.42 8.56
N ALA A 78 -1.39 6.49 9.33
CA ALA A 78 -0.98 7.81 8.85
C ALA A 78 0.25 8.29 9.63
N TYR A 79 1.15 8.97 8.92
CA TYR A 79 2.30 9.63 9.54
C TYR A 79 2.01 11.11 9.71
N PHE A 80 2.11 11.62 10.93
CA PHE A 80 1.97 13.05 11.25
C PHE A 80 3.13 13.48 12.17
N TYR A 81 3.86 14.52 11.79
CA TYR A 81 5.07 15.00 12.51
C TYR A 81 6.11 13.89 12.84
N GLY A 82 6.28 12.91 11.95
CA GLY A 82 7.24 11.82 12.15
C GLY A 82 6.79 10.73 13.13
N TYR A 83 5.54 10.77 13.59
CA TYR A 83 4.93 9.75 14.43
C TYR A 83 3.92 8.93 13.62
N GLU A 84 3.90 7.62 13.86
CA GLU A 84 2.93 6.67 13.29
C GLU A 84 1.65 6.70 14.12
N PHE A 85 0.52 7.01 13.49
CA PHE A 85 -0.80 6.96 14.10
C PHE A 85 -1.65 5.88 13.43
N GLU A 86 -2.35 5.07 14.23
CA GLU A 86 -3.44 4.23 13.73
C GLU A 86 -4.61 5.14 13.32
N VAL A 87 -4.99 5.10 12.04
CA VAL A 87 -6.12 5.87 11.50
C VAL A 87 -7.27 4.95 11.13
N ASN A 88 -8.48 5.32 11.55
CA ASN A 88 -9.74 4.71 11.14
C ASN A 88 -10.52 5.67 10.22
N GLU A 89 -11.67 5.23 9.68
CA GLU A 89 -12.49 5.98 8.71
C GLU A 89 -13.05 7.32 9.24
N ASP A 90 -12.91 7.62 10.54
CA ASP A 90 -13.44 8.81 11.20
C ASP A 90 -12.43 9.97 11.32
N VAL A 91 -11.19 9.82 10.84
CA VAL A 91 -10.14 10.85 11.04
C VAL A 91 -9.74 11.55 9.74
N LEU A 92 -9.74 12.88 9.81
CA LEU A 92 -9.34 13.79 8.75
C LEU A 92 -7.83 13.61 8.47
N ILE A 93 -7.46 13.09 7.29
CA ILE A 93 -6.06 13.05 6.85
C ILE A 93 -5.57 14.48 6.68
N PRO A 94 -4.56 14.93 7.46
CA PRO A 94 -4.01 16.26 7.27
C PRO A 94 -3.25 16.31 5.94
N ARG A 95 -3.69 17.20 5.06
CA ARG A 95 -2.92 17.59 3.87
C ARG A 95 -1.69 18.40 4.31
N PRO A 96 -0.58 18.36 3.56
CA PRO A 96 0.63 19.15 3.87
C PRO A 96 0.49 20.69 3.77
N ASP A 97 -0.73 21.23 3.64
CA ASP A 97 -0.97 22.68 3.47
C ASP A 97 -1.35 23.43 4.77
N THR A 98 -1.25 22.81 5.96
CA THR A 98 -1.53 23.51 7.24
C THR A 98 -0.33 23.54 8.20
N GLU A 99 0.84 23.92 7.69
CA GLU A 99 2.00 24.37 8.50
C GLU A 99 2.02 25.90 8.71
N VAL A 100 0.85 26.56 8.85
CA VAL A 100 0.81 27.94 9.34
C VAL A 100 -0.26 28.10 10.42
N LEU A 101 0.23 28.39 11.63
CA LEU A 101 -0.45 28.77 12.89
C LEU A 101 -1.21 27.67 13.66
N VAL A 102 -0.53 27.12 14.68
CA VAL A 102 -0.93 27.36 16.09
C VAL A 102 0.30 27.78 16.88
#